data_AF-A0A1W2F3H2-F1
#
_entry.id   AF-A0A1W2F3H2-F1
#
_cell.length_a   1.000
_cell.length_b   1.000
_cell.length_c   1.000
_cell.angle_alpha   90.00
_cell.angle_beta   90.00
_cell.angle_gamma   90.00
#
_symmetry.space_group_name_H-M   'P 1'
#
loop_
_entity.id
_entity.type
_entity.pdbx_description
1 polymer ?
#
loop_
_entity_poly.entity_id
_entity_poly.type
_entity_poly.pdbx_seq_one_letter_code
_entity_poly.pdbx_strand_id
1 'polypeptide(L)'
;MSIDENIRHLEAQKDMLEFALKSHEENKKVLNQNLQELESKLFKLRRLAKSLRNDLYSTNENISESIIYKRLTIESELNNLNSLKNNIMTQKMELMKLSKQWEDYLKEKSTLPSNKFTGLDIKKIELLRSYFVNNLKLYGYKSVINLNTVEISLESYLPVIEGFDMKFDSSASDNIRAIWAFTMALMQTSFSMRGNHPSILLFDEPDQHSIIINDMEQLFKSIIILGRTCQVIIAITVKDSDTRQAVGRLSTDAYKLIKVPNKAFARLE
;
A
#
# COMPACT_ATOMS: atom_id res chain seq x y z
N MET A 1 9.16 -28.47 -29.91
CA MET A 1 9.17 -27.16 -29.24
C MET A 1 7.75 -26.66 -29.18
N SER A 2 7.23 -26.42 -27.99
CA SER A 2 5.91 -25.77 -27.86
C SER A 2 6.01 -24.32 -28.31
N ILE A 3 4.88 -23.71 -28.68
CA ILE A 3 4.83 -22.29 -29.03
C ILE A 3 5.38 -21.43 -27.88
N ASP A 4 5.12 -21.82 -26.63
CA ASP A 4 5.62 -21.12 -25.44
C ASP A 4 7.14 -21.21 -25.28
N GLU A 5 7.76 -22.34 -25.64
CA GLU A 5 9.23 -22.47 -25.64
C GLU A 5 9.89 -21.59 -26.71
N ASN A 6 9.27 -21.47 -27.89
CA ASN A 6 9.74 -20.55 -28.93
C ASN A 6 9.61 -19.09 -28.53
N ILE A 7 8.49 -18.72 -27.88
CA ILE A 7 8.29 -17.35 -27.36
C ILE A 7 9.36 -17.01 -26.34
N ARG A 8 9.60 -17.88 -25.34
CA ARG A 8 10.66 -17.68 -24.33
C ARG A 8 12.05 -17.58 -24.94
N HIS A 9 12.34 -18.38 -25.97
CA HIS A 9 13.63 -18.32 -26.66
C HIS A 9 13.81 -17.01 -27.43
N LEU A 10 12.76 -16.50 -28.09
CA LEU A 10 12.79 -15.20 -28.76
C LEU A 10 12.90 -14.03 -27.77
N GLU A 11 12.23 -14.12 -26.63
CA GLU A 11 12.36 -13.14 -25.53
C GLU A 11 13.78 -13.11 -24.98
N ALA A 12 14.39 -14.27 -24.70
CA ALA A 12 15.77 -14.34 -24.25
C ALA A 12 16.78 -13.78 -25.28
N GLN A 13 16.54 -14.01 -26.58
CA GLN A 13 17.34 -13.41 -27.65
C GLN A 13 17.18 -11.89 -27.71
N LYS A 14 15.95 -11.38 -27.52
CA LYS A 14 15.68 -9.95 -27.45
C LYS A 14 16.42 -9.31 -26.27
N ASP A 15 16.34 -9.89 -25.08
CA ASP A 15 17.00 -9.39 -23.88
C ASP A 15 18.54 -9.36 -24.05
N MET A 16 19.11 -10.39 -24.68
CA MET A 16 20.54 -10.43 -25.00
C MET A 16 20.94 -9.31 -25.97
N LEU A 17 20.14 -9.06 -27.02
CA LEU A 17 20.41 -8.00 -27.99
C LEU A 17 20.24 -6.61 -27.36
N GLU A 18 19.24 -6.40 -26.50
CA GLU A 18 19.05 -5.15 -25.76
C GLU A 18 20.21 -4.88 -24.81
N PHE A 19 20.69 -5.91 -24.10
CA PHE A 19 21.88 -5.80 -23.26
C PHE A 19 23.13 -5.42 -24.06
N ALA A 20 23.36 -6.10 -25.21
CA ALA A 20 24.49 -5.80 -26.08
C ALA A 20 24.42 -4.38 -26.65
N LEU A 21 23.23 -3.94 -27.07
CA LEU A 21 22.98 -2.59 -27.58
C LEU A 21 23.32 -1.54 -26.52
N LYS A 22 22.81 -1.70 -25.30
CA LYS A 22 23.07 -0.79 -24.18
C LYS A 22 24.57 -0.72 -23.84
N SER A 23 25.26 -1.86 -23.82
CA SER A 23 26.71 -1.92 -23.61
C SER A 23 27.49 -1.17 -24.70
N HIS A 24 27.09 -1.32 -25.97
CA HIS A 24 27.71 -0.57 -27.07
C HIS A 24 27.44 0.94 -27.00
N GLU A 25 26.24 1.36 -26.58
CA GLU A 25 25.93 2.77 -26.35
C GLU A 25 26.79 3.38 -25.23
N GLU A 26 26.97 2.66 -24.12
CA GLU A 26 27.86 3.07 -23.04
C GLU A 26 29.32 3.17 -23.50
N ASN A 27 29.82 2.18 -24.24
CA ASN A 27 31.16 2.20 -24.81
C ASN A 27 31.36 3.38 -25.77
N LYS A 28 30.38 3.67 -26.63
CA LYS A 28 30.41 4.83 -27.53
C LYS A 28 30.47 6.14 -26.75
N LYS A 29 29.73 6.24 -25.64
CA LYS A 29 29.76 7.42 -24.76
C LYS A 29 31.14 7.64 -24.15
N VAL A 30 31.77 6.58 -23.65
CA VAL A 30 33.15 6.64 -23.11
C VAL A 30 34.16 7.04 -24.18
N LEU A 31 34.09 6.44 -25.37
CA LEU A 31 34.97 6.79 -26.49
C LEU A 31 34.84 8.25 -26.91
N ASN A 32 33.60 8.77 -26.98
CA ASN A 32 33.36 10.19 -27.30
C ASN A 32 33.92 11.14 -26.23
N GLN A 33 33.81 10.79 -24.95
CA GLN A 33 34.41 11.57 -23.86
C GLN A 33 35.94 11.61 -23.96
N ASN A 34 36.56 10.46 -24.22
CA ASN A 34 38.01 10.36 -24.40
C ASN A 34 38.48 11.19 -25.62
N LEU A 35 37.71 11.16 -26.72
CA LEU A 35 38.03 11.92 -27.92
C LEU A 35 37.98 13.43 -27.65
N GLN A 36 36.93 13.91 -26.97
CA GLN A 36 36.84 15.31 -26.54
C GLN A 36 38.00 15.73 -25.62
N GLU A 37 38.41 14.86 -24.69
CA GLU A 37 39.54 15.13 -23.81
C GLU A 37 40.85 15.27 -24.61
N LEU A 38 41.12 14.36 -25.54
CA LEU A 38 42.30 14.40 -26.41
C LEU A 38 42.30 15.64 -27.31
N GLU A 39 41.18 16.00 -27.91
CA GLU A 39 41.04 17.23 -28.70
C GLU A 39 41.34 18.49 -27.86
N SER A 40 40.84 18.53 -26.62
CA SER A 40 41.10 19.65 -25.71
C SER A 40 42.58 19.77 -25.35
N LYS A 41 43.27 18.64 -25.11
CA LYS A 41 44.72 18.60 -24.84
C LYS A 41 45.51 19.08 -26.05
N LEU A 42 45.13 18.62 -27.24
CA LEU A 42 45.78 18.98 -28.49
C LEU A 42 45.62 20.48 -28.78
N PHE A 43 44.45 21.05 -28.52
CA PHE A 43 44.23 22.50 -28.60
C PHE A 43 45.13 23.28 -27.64
N LYS A 44 45.22 22.86 -26.36
CA LYS A 44 46.10 23.48 -25.35
C LYS A 44 47.57 23.45 -25.78
N LEU A 45 48.05 22.32 -26.30
CA LEU A 45 49.43 22.15 -26.78
C LEU A 45 49.73 23.04 -27.99
N ARG A 46 48.81 23.12 -28.97
CA ARG A 46 48.94 24.03 -30.12
C ARG A 46 49.01 25.49 -29.69
N ARG A 47 48.17 25.89 -28.74
CA ARG A 47 48.17 27.26 -28.20
C ARG A 47 49.49 27.59 -27.49
N LEU A 48 50.01 26.64 -26.69
CA LEU A 48 51.31 26.79 -26.02
C LEU A 48 52.46 26.89 -27.03
N ALA A 49 52.49 26.05 -28.06
CA ALA A 49 53.48 26.12 -29.14
C ALA A 49 53.45 27.48 -29.87
N LYS A 50 52.24 28.03 -30.10
CA LYS A 50 52.09 29.38 -30.69
C LYS A 50 52.64 30.47 -29.77
N SER A 51 52.36 30.41 -28.46
CA SER A 51 52.88 31.39 -27.49
C SER A 51 54.42 31.33 -27.37
N LEU A 52 55.01 30.13 -27.34
CA LEU A 52 56.47 29.95 -27.34
C LEU A 52 57.11 30.51 -28.61
N ARG A 53 56.45 30.31 -29.76
CA ARG A 53 56.93 30.87 -31.02
C ARG A 53 56.88 32.39 -31.01
N ASN A 54 55.81 33.00 -30.50
CA ASN A 54 55.70 34.45 -30.38
C ASN A 54 56.79 35.03 -29.44
N ASP A 55 57.09 34.33 -28.34
CA ASP A 55 58.15 34.72 -27.41
C ASP A 55 59.53 34.77 -28.08
N LEU A 56 59.85 33.83 -28.99
CA LEU A 56 61.11 33.81 -29.74
C LEU A 56 61.31 35.03 -30.64
N TYR A 57 60.22 35.68 -31.08
CA TYR A 57 60.26 36.87 -31.93
C TYR A 57 60.04 38.18 -31.14
N SER A 58 59.91 38.11 -29.82
CA SER A 58 59.69 39.29 -28.96
C SER A 58 61.02 39.96 -28.54
N THR A 59 61.01 41.28 -28.40
CA THR A 59 62.16 42.05 -27.88
C THR A 59 62.29 41.89 -26.36
N ASN A 60 63.52 41.97 -25.83
CA ASN A 60 63.89 41.66 -24.43
C ASN A 60 63.10 42.40 -23.33
N GLU A 61 62.34 43.46 -23.63
CA GLU A 61 61.55 44.22 -22.65
C GLU A 61 60.11 43.70 -22.48
N ASN A 62 59.64 42.77 -23.34
CA ASN A 62 58.28 42.24 -23.26
C ASN A 62 58.18 41.00 -22.37
N ILE A 63 57.11 40.93 -21.56
CA ILE A 63 56.80 39.75 -20.75
C ILE A 63 56.42 38.59 -21.67
N SER A 64 57.03 37.42 -21.43
CA SER A 64 56.76 36.19 -22.19
C SER A 64 55.30 35.74 -22.06
N GLU A 65 54.62 35.61 -23.20
CA GLU A 65 53.23 35.17 -23.34
C GLU A 65 53.06 33.73 -22.83
N SER A 66 54.08 32.88 -23.00
CA SER A 66 54.05 31.49 -22.52
C SER A 66 54.05 31.38 -20.99
N ILE A 67 54.70 32.31 -20.28
CA ILE A 67 54.68 32.36 -18.81
C ILE A 67 53.29 32.73 -18.31
N ILE A 68 52.66 33.75 -18.91
CA ILE A 68 51.28 34.17 -18.57
C ILE A 68 50.30 33.02 -18.85
N TYR A 69 50.42 32.37 -20.00
CA TYR A 69 49.57 31.24 -20.38
C TYR A 69 49.71 30.05 -19.41
N LYS A 70 50.95 29.69 -19.03
CA LYS A 70 51.19 28.64 -18.03
C LYS A 70 50.58 28.98 -16.67
N ARG A 71 50.74 30.23 -16.21
CA ARG A 71 50.16 30.70 -14.95
C ARG A 71 48.62 30.56 -14.96
N LEU A 72 47.95 31.03 -16.02
CA LEU A 72 46.50 30.89 -16.17
C LEU A 72 46.05 29.43 -16.20
N THR A 73 46.83 28.56 -16.83
CA THR A 73 46.53 27.11 -16.90
C THR A 73 46.62 26.48 -15.51
N ILE A 74 47.69 26.77 -14.76
CA ILE A 74 47.87 26.28 -13.38
C ILE A 74 46.75 26.79 -12.47
N GLU A 75 46.37 28.07 -12.59
CA GLU A 75 45.28 28.65 -11.79
C GLU A 75 43.93 27.98 -12.09
N SER A 76 43.65 27.68 -13.37
CA SER A 76 42.47 26.91 -13.76
C SER A 76 42.48 25.49 -13.21
N GLU A 77 43.61 24.79 -13.27
CA GLU A 77 43.77 23.46 -12.69
C GLU A 77 43.56 23.46 -11.18
N LEU A 78 44.08 24.46 -10.48
CA LEU A 78 43.93 24.61 -9.04
C LEU A 78 42.45 24.85 -8.66
N ASN A 79 41.73 25.67 -9.43
CA ASN A 79 40.29 25.86 -9.25
C ASN A 79 39.49 24.57 -9.49
N ASN A 80 39.84 23.79 -10.52
CA ASN A 80 39.19 22.50 -10.80
C ASN A 80 39.44 21.49 -9.68
N LEU A 81 40.67 21.41 -9.16
CA LEU A 81 41.02 20.52 -8.04
C LEU A 81 40.28 20.92 -6.75
N ASN A 82 40.14 22.23 -6.49
CA ASN A 82 39.36 22.71 -5.35
C ASN A 82 37.87 22.38 -5.49
N SER A 83 37.30 22.52 -6.69
CA SER A 83 35.92 22.10 -6.98
C SER A 83 35.73 20.59 -6.75
N LEU A 84 36.66 19.77 -7.27
CA LEU A 84 36.65 18.32 -7.06
C LEU A 84 36.72 17.95 -5.58
N LYS A 85 37.60 18.60 -4.81
CA LYS A 85 37.72 18.40 -3.37
C LYS A 85 36.40 18.71 -2.64
N ASN A 86 35.74 19.81 -2.98
CA ASN A 86 34.45 20.16 -2.40
C ASN A 86 33.37 19.14 -2.75
N ASN A 87 33.31 18.69 -4.00
CA ASN A 87 32.36 17.65 -4.43
C ASN A 87 32.56 16.33 -3.68
N ILE A 88 33.81 15.88 -3.52
CA ILE A 88 34.14 14.68 -2.74
C ILE A 88 33.67 14.84 -1.29
N MET A 89 33.88 16.03 -0.70
CA MET A 89 33.46 16.30 0.67
C MET A 89 31.93 16.25 0.80
N THR A 90 31.18 16.81 -0.15
CA THR A 90 29.71 16.75 -0.20
C THR A 90 29.22 15.31 -0.34
N GLN A 91 29.76 14.55 -1.30
CA GLN A 91 29.38 13.14 -1.51
C GLN A 91 29.69 12.29 -0.28
N LYS A 92 30.81 12.53 0.39
CA LYS A 92 31.14 11.84 1.65
C LYS A 92 30.12 12.14 2.74
N MET A 93 29.69 13.40 2.89
CA MET A 93 28.65 13.76 3.88
C MET A 93 27.31 13.08 3.56
N GLU A 94 26.91 13.05 2.29
CA GLU A 94 25.71 12.34 1.86
C GLU A 94 25.79 10.84 2.16
N LEU A 95 26.92 10.21 1.87
CA LEU A 95 27.14 8.80 2.16
C LEU A 95 27.05 8.51 3.66
N MET A 96 27.63 9.37 4.51
CA MET A 96 27.53 9.23 5.96
C MET A 96 26.08 9.39 6.46
N LYS A 97 25.31 10.31 5.87
CA LYS A 97 23.88 10.47 6.16
C LYS A 97 23.09 9.22 5.78
N LEU A 98 23.32 8.70 4.57
CA LEU A 98 22.66 7.48 4.08
C LEU A 98 23.03 6.26 4.92
N SER A 99 24.29 6.12 5.33
CA SER A 99 24.75 5.05 6.21
C SER A 99 24.02 5.09 7.56
N LYS A 100 23.82 6.27 8.13
CA LYS A 100 23.09 6.41 9.40
C LYS A 100 21.61 6.05 9.25
N GLN A 101 20.97 6.53 8.19
CA GLN A 101 19.58 6.16 7.87
C GLN A 101 19.42 4.65 7.67
N TRP A 102 20.39 4.02 7.00
CA TRP A 102 20.40 2.57 6.80
C TRP A 102 20.51 1.81 8.12
N GLU A 103 21.38 2.27 9.03
CA GLU A 103 21.49 1.69 10.37
C GLU A 103 20.18 1.81 11.16
N ASP A 104 19.53 2.97 11.09
CA ASP A 104 18.23 3.20 11.74
C ASP A 104 17.15 2.27 11.16
N TYR A 105 17.10 2.09 9.84
CA TYR A 105 16.15 1.15 9.20
C TYR A 105 16.43 -0.32 9.56
N LEU A 106 17.69 -0.72 9.73
CA LEU A 106 18.01 -2.07 10.19
C LEU A 106 17.52 -2.30 11.63
N LYS A 107 17.66 -1.30 12.50
CA LYS A 107 17.11 -1.34 13.87
C LYS A 107 15.59 -1.44 13.83
N GLU A 108 14.91 -0.57 13.08
CA GLU A 108 13.45 -0.62 12.94
C GLU A 108 12.98 -1.97 12.39
N LYS A 109 13.65 -2.50 11.36
CA LYS A 109 13.34 -3.82 10.81
C LYS A 109 13.51 -4.93 11.84
N SER A 110 14.51 -4.85 12.70
CA SER A 110 14.70 -5.85 13.78
C SER A 110 13.58 -5.80 14.84
N THR A 111 12.92 -4.65 15.02
CA THR A 111 11.77 -4.51 15.92
C THR A 111 10.46 -5.02 15.32
N LEU A 112 10.41 -5.23 14.00
CA LEU A 112 9.21 -5.78 13.36
C LEU A 112 9.05 -7.26 13.73
N PRO A 113 7.83 -7.69 14.09
CA PRO A 113 7.57 -9.08 14.45
C PRO A 113 7.79 -10.00 13.24
N SER A 114 8.45 -11.13 13.47
CA SER A 114 8.70 -12.15 12.43
C SER A 114 7.41 -12.69 11.80
N ASN A 115 6.31 -12.68 12.57
CA ASN A 115 5.07 -13.33 12.21
C ASN A 115 4.00 -12.35 11.68
N LYS A 116 4.38 -11.18 11.14
CA LYS A 116 3.50 -10.10 10.62
C LYS A 116 2.50 -9.48 11.62
N PHE A 117 2.16 -10.17 12.72
CA PHE A 117 1.22 -9.76 13.73
C PHE A 117 1.93 -9.32 15.00
N THR A 118 1.49 -8.20 15.57
CA THR A 118 1.86 -7.85 16.95
C THR A 118 0.99 -8.65 17.93
N GLY A 119 1.40 -8.74 19.20
CA GLY A 119 0.57 -9.36 20.24
C GLY A 119 -0.80 -8.69 20.42
N LEU A 120 -0.93 -7.39 20.07
CA LEU A 120 -2.22 -6.70 20.05
C LEU A 120 -3.09 -7.14 18.87
N ASP A 121 -2.49 -7.43 17.72
CA ASP A 121 -3.24 -7.87 16.55
C ASP A 121 -3.82 -9.26 16.75
N ILE A 122 -3.05 -10.18 17.35
CA ILE A 122 -3.55 -11.50 17.75
C ILE A 122 -4.75 -11.36 18.69
N LYS A 123 -4.66 -10.50 19.70
CA LYS A 123 -5.78 -10.22 20.62
C LYS A 123 -7.01 -9.67 19.91
N LYS A 124 -6.86 -8.79 18.91
CA LYS A 124 -8.00 -8.29 18.11
C LYS A 124 -8.69 -9.43 17.37
N ILE A 125 -7.93 -10.34 16.78
CA ILE A 125 -8.45 -11.48 16.01
C ILE A 125 -9.16 -12.48 16.92
N GLU A 126 -8.58 -12.79 18.08
CA GLU A 126 -9.22 -13.63 19.11
C GLU A 126 -10.54 -13.03 19.60
N LEU A 127 -10.55 -11.71 19.84
CA LEU A 127 -11.74 -10.98 20.26
C LEU A 127 -12.81 -10.98 19.16
N LEU A 128 -12.42 -10.75 17.90
CA LEU A 128 -13.30 -10.83 16.75
C LEU A 128 -13.94 -12.21 16.64
N ARG A 129 -13.16 -13.28 16.77
CA ARG A 129 -13.66 -14.66 16.79
C ARG A 129 -14.69 -14.85 17.91
N SER A 130 -14.39 -14.36 19.12
CA SER A 130 -15.29 -14.52 20.27
C SER A 130 -16.63 -13.82 20.06
N TYR A 131 -16.63 -12.58 19.56
CA TYR A 131 -17.85 -11.85 19.26
C TYR A 131 -18.62 -12.49 18.10
N PHE A 132 -17.91 -12.95 17.07
CA PHE A 132 -18.51 -13.62 15.92
C PHE A 132 -19.26 -14.89 16.33
N VAL A 133 -18.61 -15.78 17.09
CA VAL A 133 -19.22 -17.02 17.59
C VAL A 133 -20.41 -16.73 18.51
N ASN A 134 -20.32 -15.72 19.37
CA ASN A 134 -21.44 -15.32 20.22
C ASN A 134 -22.63 -14.78 19.40
N ASN A 135 -22.37 -13.94 18.39
CA ASN A 135 -23.41 -13.42 17.51
C ASN A 135 -24.06 -14.52 16.67
N LEU A 136 -23.29 -15.49 16.16
CA LEU A 136 -23.83 -16.65 15.44
C LEU A 136 -24.80 -17.46 16.32
N LYS A 137 -24.46 -17.68 17.60
CA LYS A 137 -25.34 -18.35 18.57
C LYS A 137 -26.63 -17.56 18.79
N LEU A 138 -26.52 -16.24 18.94
CA LEU A 138 -27.67 -15.36 19.17
C LEU A 138 -28.62 -15.29 17.97
N TYR A 139 -28.09 -15.34 16.75
CA TYR A 139 -28.88 -15.23 15.51
C TYR A 139 -29.38 -16.58 14.99
N GLY A 140 -29.17 -17.68 15.74
CA GLY A 140 -29.77 -18.98 15.41
C GLY A 140 -29.12 -19.70 14.24
N TYR A 141 -27.81 -19.51 14.01
CA TYR A 141 -27.06 -20.21 12.97
C TYR A 141 -27.06 -21.73 13.22
N LYS A 142 -27.44 -22.54 12.20
CA LYS A 142 -27.63 -24.00 12.35
C LYS A 142 -26.77 -24.86 11.44
N SER A 143 -26.13 -24.30 10.41
CA SER A 143 -25.32 -25.07 9.46
C SER A 143 -24.09 -25.75 10.09
N VAL A 144 -23.69 -25.37 11.32
CA VAL A 144 -22.52 -25.94 12.00
C VAL A 144 -22.91 -26.37 13.42
N ILE A 145 -22.62 -27.64 13.73
CA ILE A 145 -22.97 -28.26 15.02
C ILE A 145 -22.07 -27.74 16.14
N ASN A 146 -20.78 -27.53 15.86
CA ASN A 146 -19.81 -27.05 16.85
C ASN A 146 -19.22 -25.70 16.44
N LEU A 147 -19.85 -24.62 16.89
CA LEU A 147 -19.40 -23.25 16.60
C LEU A 147 -18.01 -22.90 17.17
N ASN A 148 -17.42 -23.77 18.00
CA ASN A 148 -16.05 -23.56 18.50
C ASN A 148 -14.97 -23.93 17.48
N THR A 149 -15.32 -24.61 16.38
CA THR A 149 -14.38 -24.90 15.26
C THR A 149 -14.24 -23.73 14.29
N VAL A 150 -15.04 -22.68 14.48
CA VAL A 150 -14.99 -21.46 13.68
C VAL A 150 -13.75 -20.67 14.07
N GLU A 151 -12.90 -20.41 13.08
CA GLU A 151 -11.71 -19.59 13.20
C GLU A 151 -11.79 -18.37 12.28
N ILE A 152 -10.95 -17.37 12.53
CA ILE A 152 -10.76 -16.24 11.61
C ILE A 152 -9.41 -16.45 10.94
N SER A 153 -9.40 -16.55 9.62
CA SER A 153 -8.15 -16.70 8.86
C SER A 153 -7.23 -15.52 9.12
N LEU A 154 -5.96 -15.81 9.43
CA LEU A 154 -4.94 -14.77 9.59
C LEU A 154 -4.57 -14.11 8.25
N GLU A 155 -4.86 -14.76 7.12
CA GLU A 155 -4.51 -14.22 5.80
C GLU A 155 -5.65 -13.39 5.20
N SER A 156 -6.88 -13.91 5.22
CA SER A 156 -8.03 -13.24 4.61
C SER A 156 -8.88 -12.44 5.60
N TYR A 157 -8.69 -12.65 6.92
CA TYR A 157 -9.54 -12.12 8.00
C TYR A 157 -11.01 -12.52 7.90
N LEU A 158 -11.32 -13.53 7.09
CA LEU A 158 -12.65 -14.07 6.94
C LEU A 158 -12.85 -15.27 7.87
N PRO A 159 -14.10 -15.53 8.31
CA PRO A 159 -14.44 -16.74 9.04
C PRO A 159 -14.22 -18.00 8.21
N VAL A 160 -13.54 -18.98 8.81
CA VAL A 160 -13.24 -20.29 8.22
C VAL A 160 -13.60 -21.41 9.19
N ILE A 161 -13.92 -22.57 8.65
CA ILE A 161 -14.17 -23.81 9.39
C ILE A 161 -13.28 -24.88 8.79
N GLU A 162 -12.43 -25.49 9.61
CA GLU A 162 -11.50 -26.54 9.16
C GLU A 162 -10.66 -26.14 7.93
N GLY A 163 -10.36 -24.84 7.79
CA GLY A 163 -9.60 -24.29 6.67
C GLY A 163 -10.42 -23.89 5.44
N PHE A 164 -11.75 -24.09 5.44
CA PHE A 164 -12.64 -23.71 4.35
C PHE A 164 -13.47 -22.45 4.68
N ASP A 165 -13.76 -21.62 3.68
CA ASP A 165 -14.59 -20.43 3.85
C ASP A 165 -16.05 -20.84 4.11
N MET A 166 -16.62 -20.30 5.20
CA MET A 166 -18.00 -20.56 5.65
C MET A 166 -19.07 -20.22 4.61
N LYS A 167 -18.75 -19.38 3.61
CA LYS A 167 -19.69 -18.99 2.56
C LYS A 167 -20.11 -20.15 1.66
N PHE A 168 -19.29 -21.17 1.50
CA PHE A 168 -19.52 -22.22 0.50
C PHE A 168 -20.32 -23.42 1.01
N ASP A 169 -20.41 -23.61 2.33
CA ASP A 169 -20.97 -24.83 2.93
C ASP A 169 -22.19 -24.57 3.85
N SER A 170 -22.81 -23.38 3.74
CA SER A 170 -23.96 -22.99 4.56
C SER A 170 -25.22 -22.71 3.75
N SER A 171 -26.39 -22.91 4.38
CA SER A 171 -27.68 -22.56 3.74
C SER A 171 -27.75 -21.07 3.42
N ALA A 172 -28.54 -20.67 2.42
CA ALA A 172 -28.70 -19.26 2.06
C ALA A 172 -29.10 -18.36 3.25
N SER A 173 -29.99 -18.86 4.11
CA SER A 173 -30.40 -18.16 5.35
C SER A 173 -29.26 -18.04 6.36
N ASP A 174 -28.42 -19.06 6.50
CA ASP A 174 -27.29 -19.08 7.44
C ASP A 174 -26.12 -18.23 6.94
N ASN A 175 -25.92 -18.12 5.64
CA ASN A 175 -24.94 -17.21 5.06
C ASN A 175 -25.28 -15.74 5.42
N ILE A 176 -26.56 -15.37 5.40
CA ILE A 176 -26.99 -14.02 5.82
C ILE A 176 -26.79 -13.82 7.32
N ARG A 177 -27.16 -14.81 8.15
CA ARG A 177 -26.87 -14.78 9.60
C ARG A 177 -25.37 -14.61 9.88
N ALA A 178 -24.51 -15.26 9.09
CA ALA A 178 -23.06 -15.12 9.19
C ALA A 178 -22.61 -13.71 8.81
N ILE A 179 -23.16 -13.10 7.75
CA ILE A 179 -22.88 -11.70 7.38
C ILE A 179 -23.28 -10.76 8.53
N TRP A 180 -24.45 -10.93 9.12
CA TRP A 180 -24.88 -10.13 10.28
C TRP A 180 -23.94 -10.30 11.47
N ALA A 181 -23.65 -11.54 11.83
CA ALA A 181 -22.79 -11.87 12.96
C ALA A 181 -21.39 -11.28 12.78
N PHE A 182 -20.83 -11.35 11.58
CA PHE A 182 -19.50 -10.84 11.26
C PHE A 182 -19.46 -9.31 11.27
N THR A 183 -20.44 -8.67 10.63
CA THR A 183 -20.53 -7.19 10.60
C THR A 183 -20.70 -6.62 12.00
N MET A 184 -21.53 -7.23 12.83
CA MET A 184 -21.70 -6.84 14.24
C MET A 184 -20.43 -7.10 15.06
N ALA A 185 -19.77 -8.25 14.85
CA ALA A 185 -18.54 -8.60 15.56
C ALA A 185 -17.38 -7.65 15.22
N LEU A 186 -17.27 -7.21 13.96
CA LEU A 186 -16.30 -6.20 13.56
C LEU A 186 -16.50 -4.89 14.33
N MET A 187 -17.74 -4.40 14.40
CA MET A 187 -18.06 -3.17 15.12
C MET A 187 -17.81 -3.31 16.64
N GLN A 188 -18.21 -4.43 17.25
CA GLN A 188 -17.97 -4.72 18.68
C GLN A 188 -16.47 -4.82 19.01
N THR A 189 -15.70 -5.49 18.15
CA THR A 189 -14.24 -5.60 18.29
C THR A 189 -13.58 -4.23 18.17
N SER A 190 -14.02 -3.44 17.19
CA SER A 190 -13.55 -2.09 16.97
C SER A 190 -13.79 -1.20 18.19
N PHE A 191 -14.98 -1.23 18.78
CA PHE A 191 -15.26 -0.49 20.02
C PHE A 191 -14.38 -0.94 21.20
N SER A 192 -14.23 -2.25 21.38
CA SER A 192 -13.45 -2.81 22.50
C SER A 192 -11.95 -2.47 22.39
N MET A 193 -11.43 -2.43 21.16
CA MET A 193 -10.01 -2.22 20.88
C MET A 193 -9.67 -0.79 20.42
N ARG A 194 -10.64 0.14 20.48
CA ARG A 194 -10.51 1.52 20.01
C ARG A 194 -10.02 1.60 18.56
N GLY A 195 -10.66 0.84 17.68
CA GLY A 195 -10.43 0.86 16.26
C GLY A 195 -10.79 2.20 15.62
N ASN A 196 -10.33 2.43 14.40
CA ASN A 196 -10.65 3.64 13.64
C ASN A 196 -11.85 3.37 12.73
N HIS A 197 -13.02 3.94 13.06
CA HIS A 197 -14.26 3.74 12.31
C HIS A 197 -15.21 4.93 12.49
N PRO A 198 -16.10 5.20 11.52
CA PRO A 198 -17.05 6.31 11.60
C PRO A 198 -18.20 6.08 12.59
N SER A 199 -18.22 4.96 13.32
CA SER A 199 -19.31 4.59 14.23
C SER A 199 -20.68 4.53 13.56
N ILE A 200 -20.72 4.11 12.29
CA ILE A 200 -21.95 3.90 11.52
C ILE A 200 -21.98 2.46 11.00
N LEU A 201 -23.15 1.83 11.07
CA LEU A 201 -23.41 0.53 10.49
C LEU A 201 -24.66 0.61 9.61
N LEU A 202 -24.58 0.09 8.39
CA LEU A 202 -25.68 0.08 7.42
C LEU A 202 -25.99 -1.36 7.02
N PHE A 203 -27.25 -1.75 7.18
CA PHE A 203 -27.79 -2.99 6.62
C PHE A 203 -28.78 -2.65 5.51
N ASP A 204 -28.59 -3.27 4.34
CA ASP A 204 -29.51 -3.20 3.22
C ASP A 204 -30.22 -4.55 3.05
N GLU A 205 -31.54 -4.54 3.18
CA GLU A 205 -32.42 -5.72 3.13
C GLU A 205 -31.87 -6.92 3.91
N PRO A 206 -31.66 -6.82 5.23
CA PRO A 206 -31.18 -7.94 6.02
C PRO A 206 -32.08 -9.17 5.90
N ASP A 207 -33.41 -9.00 5.75
CA ASP A 207 -34.42 -10.08 5.75
C ASP A 207 -34.50 -10.89 4.44
N GLN A 208 -33.43 -10.94 3.63
CA GLN A 208 -33.43 -11.72 2.38
C GLN A 208 -33.45 -13.23 2.65
N HIS A 209 -33.98 -14.02 1.70
CA HIS A 209 -33.97 -15.50 1.73
C HIS A 209 -34.72 -16.17 2.91
N SER A 210 -35.90 -15.65 3.26
CA SER A 210 -36.87 -16.30 4.17
C SER A 210 -36.34 -16.56 5.59
N ILE A 211 -35.80 -15.52 6.23
CA ILE A 211 -35.27 -15.62 7.60
C ILE A 211 -36.41 -15.71 8.61
N ILE A 212 -36.17 -16.45 9.69
CA ILE A 212 -37.15 -16.64 10.76
C ILE A 212 -37.25 -15.33 11.56
N ILE A 213 -38.48 -14.87 11.80
CA ILE A 213 -38.82 -13.65 12.56
C ILE A 213 -38.07 -13.55 13.89
N ASN A 214 -37.99 -14.68 14.62
CA ASN A 214 -37.34 -14.73 15.92
C ASN A 214 -35.85 -14.39 15.84
N ASP A 215 -35.16 -14.78 14.77
CA ASP A 215 -33.73 -14.48 14.58
C ASP A 215 -33.53 -13.00 14.25
N MET A 216 -34.42 -12.43 13.41
CA MET A 216 -34.47 -10.99 13.11
C MET A 216 -34.73 -10.15 14.37
N GLU A 217 -35.60 -10.59 15.28
CA GLU A 217 -35.81 -9.93 16.56
C GLU A 217 -34.54 -9.90 17.43
N GLN A 218 -33.74 -10.98 17.42
CA GLN A 218 -32.46 -11.01 18.14
C GLN A 218 -31.45 -10.03 17.52
N LEU A 219 -31.41 -9.95 16.18
CA LEU A 219 -30.59 -8.95 15.49
C LEU A 219 -30.98 -7.53 15.90
N PHE A 220 -32.27 -7.20 15.89
CA PHE A 220 -32.73 -5.86 16.31
C PHE A 220 -32.39 -5.55 17.77
N LYS A 221 -32.53 -6.52 18.68
CA LYS A 221 -32.11 -6.35 20.09
C LYS A 221 -30.61 -6.06 20.19
N SER A 222 -29.77 -6.82 19.49
CA SER A 222 -28.32 -6.59 19.44
C SER A 222 -27.97 -5.22 18.87
N ILE A 223 -28.68 -4.79 17.82
CA ILE A 223 -28.52 -3.46 17.21
C ILE A 223 -28.92 -2.35 18.18
N ILE A 224 -30.02 -2.48 18.92
CA ILE A 224 -30.45 -1.48 19.90
C ILE A 224 -29.43 -1.34 21.03
N ILE A 225 -28.86 -2.46 21.50
CA ILE A 225 -27.80 -2.44 22.51
C ILE A 225 -26.57 -1.69 21.98
N LEU A 226 -26.17 -1.96 20.73
CA LEU A 226 -25.04 -1.31 20.07
C LEU A 226 -25.32 0.16 19.71
N GLY A 227 -26.58 0.50 19.44
CA GLY A 227 -27.07 1.83 19.04
C GLY A 227 -26.81 2.94 20.06
N ARG A 228 -26.40 2.58 21.29
CA ARG A 228 -25.93 3.52 22.31
C ARG A 228 -24.55 4.11 22.00
N THR A 229 -23.75 3.42 21.19
CA THR A 229 -22.36 3.80 20.86
C THR A 229 -22.13 4.00 19.36
N CYS A 230 -22.98 3.45 18.49
CA CYS A 230 -22.95 3.70 17.04
C CYS A 230 -24.33 4.08 16.49
N GLN A 231 -24.34 4.69 15.31
CA GLN A 231 -25.56 4.85 14.52
C GLN A 231 -25.75 3.60 13.64
N VAL A 232 -26.90 2.96 13.75
CA VAL A 232 -27.26 1.84 12.85
C VAL A 232 -28.44 2.25 11.97
N ILE A 233 -28.28 2.06 10.67
CA ILE A 233 -29.30 2.32 9.65
C ILE A 233 -29.66 0.98 9.02
N ILE A 234 -30.95 0.70 8.93
CA ILE A 234 -31.47 -0.52 8.32
C ILE A 234 -32.46 -0.12 7.25
N ALA A 235 -32.18 -0.48 6.01
CA ALA A 235 -33.14 -0.45 4.92
C ALA A 235 -33.82 -1.82 4.84
N ILE A 236 -35.14 -1.86 5.03
CA ILE A 236 -35.95 -3.08 4.90
C ILE A 236 -37.21 -2.78 4.10
N THR A 237 -37.56 -3.70 3.22
CA THR A 237 -38.85 -3.70 2.55
C THR A 237 -39.88 -4.35 3.46
N VAL A 238 -40.78 -3.53 4.01
CA VAL A 238 -41.84 -3.99 4.92
C VAL A 238 -43.03 -4.57 4.13
N LYS A 239 -42.79 -5.66 3.39
CA LYS A 239 -43.81 -6.38 2.60
C LYS A 239 -44.64 -7.35 3.45
N ASP A 240 -44.01 -8.06 4.40
CA ASP A 240 -44.65 -9.16 5.12
C ASP A 240 -45.22 -8.73 6.49
N SER A 241 -46.30 -9.42 6.94
CA SER A 241 -46.93 -9.24 8.27
C SER A 241 -45.94 -9.38 9.41
N ASP A 242 -44.91 -10.17 9.15
CA ASP A 242 -43.96 -10.73 10.08
C ASP A 242 -42.88 -9.70 10.45
N THR A 243 -42.33 -8.99 9.47
CA THR A 243 -41.40 -7.87 9.68
C THR A 243 -42.09 -6.70 10.38
N ARG A 244 -43.38 -6.44 10.07
CA ARG A 244 -44.18 -5.44 10.80
C ARG A 244 -44.37 -5.82 12.26
N GLN A 245 -44.60 -7.10 12.53
CA GLN A 245 -44.78 -7.59 13.88
C GLN A 245 -43.47 -7.51 14.68
N ALA A 246 -42.34 -7.90 14.09
CA ALA A 246 -41.03 -7.78 14.72
C ALA A 246 -40.68 -6.34 15.07
N VAL A 247 -40.87 -5.40 14.14
CA VAL A 247 -40.63 -3.96 14.38
C VAL A 247 -41.63 -3.39 15.40
N GLY A 248 -42.89 -3.80 15.35
CA GLY A 248 -43.93 -3.35 16.29
C GLY A 248 -43.74 -3.84 17.73
N ARG A 249 -42.95 -4.91 17.94
CA ARG A 249 -42.58 -5.42 19.27
C ARG A 249 -41.40 -4.66 19.89
N LEU A 250 -40.70 -3.83 19.13
CA LEU A 250 -39.60 -3.00 19.64
C LEU A 250 -40.15 -1.77 20.36
N SER A 251 -39.45 -1.31 21.39
CA SER A 251 -39.82 -0.08 22.08
C SER A 251 -39.72 1.12 21.14
N THR A 252 -40.78 1.93 21.07
CA THR A 252 -40.89 3.08 20.16
C THR A 252 -39.82 4.14 20.40
N ASP A 253 -39.23 4.17 21.61
CA ASP A 253 -38.16 5.12 21.96
C ASP A 253 -36.77 4.66 21.50
N ALA A 254 -36.63 3.40 21.05
CA ALA A 254 -35.34 2.80 20.71
C ALA A 254 -34.97 2.94 19.22
N TYR A 255 -35.90 3.34 18.35
CA TYR A 255 -35.64 3.43 16.91
C TYR A 255 -36.46 4.54 16.25
N LYS A 256 -35.94 5.07 15.14
CA LYS A 256 -36.64 6.03 14.28
C LYS A 256 -37.04 5.36 12.97
N LEU A 257 -38.33 5.08 12.81
CA LEU A 257 -38.86 4.53 11.56
C LEU A 257 -39.12 5.64 10.54
N ILE A 258 -38.47 5.57 9.39
CA ILE A 258 -38.72 6.46 8.24
C ILE A 258 -39.40 5.64 7.15
N LYS A 259 -40.69 5.91 6.91
CA LYS A 259 -41.43 5.28 5.81
C LYS A 259 -41.20 6.08 4.53
N VAL A 260 -40.67 5.42 3.50
CA VAL A 260 -40.51 6.03 2.18
C VAL A 260 -41.72 5.63 1.32
N PRO A 261 -42.65 6.55 1.00
CA PRO A 261 -43.95 6.22 0.41
C PRO A 261 -43.88 5.87 -1.10
N ASN A 262 -42.87 6.38 -1.82
CA ASN A 262 -42.66 6.18 -3.26
C ASN A 262 -41.22 5.68 -3.54
N LYS A 263 -40.77 5.64 -4.80
CA LYS A 263 -39.35 5.41 -5.12
C LYS A 263 -38.50 6.50 -4.44
N ALA A 264 -37.43 6.08 -3.74
CA ALA A 264 -36.51 7.01 -3.06
C ALA A 264 -35.87 8.02 -4.03
N PHE A 265 -35.76 7.66 -5.32
CA PHE A 265 -35.35 8.53 -6.40
C PHE A 265 -36.49 8.64 -7.41
N ALA A 266 -37.08 9.83 -7.49
CA ALA A 266 -38.01 10.20 -8.55
C ALA A 266 -37.27 11.08 -9.57
N ARG A 267 -37.63 10.96 -10.85
CA ARG A 267 -37.17 11.90 -11.87
C ARG A 267 -37.82 13.24 -11.53
N LEU A 268 -37.03 14.31 -11.40
CA LEU A 268 -37.56 15.66 -11.35
C LEU A 268 -38.28 15.91 -12.68
N GLU A 269 -39.60 16.08 -12.62
CA GLU A 269 -40.42 16.57 -13.75
C GLU A 269 -40.30 18.10 -13.86
#